data_AF-A0A841EID8-F1
#
_entry.id   AF-A0A841EID8-F1
#
_cell.length_a   1.000
_cell.length_b   1.000
_cell.length_c   1.000
_cell.angle_alpha   90.00
_cell.angle_beta   90.00
_cell.angle_gamma   90.00
#
_symmetry.space_group_name_H-M   'P 1'
#
loop_
_entity.id
_entity.type
_entity.pdbx_description
1 polymer ?
#
loop_
_entity_poly.entity_id
_entity_poly.type
_entity_poly.pdbx_seq_one_letter_code
_entity_poly.pdbx_strand_id
1 'polypeptide(L)'
;MDDLKENKNTTEAYDRNRNYVNISNAMSGANGYYCIGCGAEMVAHKPISKISPYFRHHPKFVNIERLCTWSDESTRHKKAKDILQAKKSIKVPKVIKYPPDGNGPRYIIQESKFIKAYSVEIELSFYEDSNGNVKWERLNNSEKSSTKNFLIRPDVAFFDSNGKPILLIEIDVTHKIKDEKWLKIKRLGIDTVEVKIPRDSEESIIECFDRTTFTKWIFNNEEQNTSYFSISSSFGKRVSTTDEFTGGIHEETFKCRRSQIGNLIRAFERCLEQESYISIKQRLELEILEVENNTERESKQLRELQGEFEARIKGEFEDEEEEFRGRYENFRAEEVRVEGLYNEEQSKFEIETKRINSETRELEKSIKSVESLIREYQDEIRQITEDSQTINRRREDFRGCQEEIETRREELRKRRKDIQSEQNDIEEEEFRAEREFVRRREELSQSFTTRRDSLPTEYEKLRTQLRERMDEKERTLRPDFAREASRISESFDESKARLIEGIRRRDGKVVPELRQRFEGLLNLDATIRDIEQIKAYGKRVRRAEECFEQKNWKAWEGW
;
A
#
# COMPACT_ATOMS: atom_id res chain seq x y z
N MET A 1 4.54 49.31 -21.79
CA MET A 1 5.76 49.41 -20.97
C MET A 1 5.92 50.87 -20.62
N ASP A 2 5.45 51.25 -19.43
CA ASP A 2 5.85 52.44 -18.66
C ASP A 2 4.72 52.71 -17.66
N ASP A 3 4.76 52.04 -16.50
CA ASP A 3 4.00 52.42 -15.30
C ASP A 3 4.69 51.89 -14.03
N LEU A 4 6.02 52.02 -13.97
CA LEU A 4 6.82 51.78 -12.76
C LEU A 4 7.19 53.12 -12.13
N LYS A 5 6.20 53.86 -11.63
CA LYS A 5 6.43 55.01 -10.74
C LYS A 5 5.33 55.08 -9.70
N GLU A 6 5.60 54.58 -8.50
CA GLU A 6 5.07 55.19 -7.26
C GLU A 6 5.82 54.67 -6.03
N ASN A 7 7.07 55.12 -5.86
CA ASN A 7 7.74 55.03 -4.56
C ASN A 7 7.15 56.12 -3.66
N LYS A 8 6.12 55.77 -2.88
CA LYS A 8 5.41 56.71 -1.99
C LYS A 8 6.30 57.21 -0.85
N ASN A 9 6.29 58.53 -0.71
CA ASN A 9 7.17 59.36 0.11
C ASN A 9 6.83 59.29 1.62
N THR A 10 7.82 59.06 2.49
CA THR A 10 7.65 59.06 3.97
C THR A 10 8.26 60.32 4.59
N THR A 11 7.80 60.78 5.75
CA THR A 11 8.38 61.94 6.46
C THR A 11 9.30 61.55 7.60
N GLU A 12 9.44 60.24 7.86
CA GLU A 12 10.19 59.67 8.99
C GLU A 12 11.05 58.49 8.54
N ALA A 13 12.22 58.37 9.16
CA ALA A 13 13.19 57.31 8.94
C ALA A 13 14.02 57.05 10.22
N TYR A 14 14.73 55.94 10.28
CA TYR A 14 15.77 55.68 11.29
C TYR A 14 17.12 56.25 10.84
N ASP A 15 17.94 56.76 11.76
CA ASP A 15 19.36 57.00 11.53
C ASP A 15 20.19 55.71 11.64
N ARG A 16 21.51 55.81 11.46
CA ARG A 16 22.47 54.70 11.63
C ARG A 16 22.44 54.04 13.01
N ASN A 17 21.96 54.76 14.03
CA ASN A 17 21.88 54.30 15.41
C ASN A 17 20.47 53.78 15.76
N ARG A 18 19.56 53.67 14.78
CA ARG A 18 18.14 53.30 14.94
C ARG A 18 17.32 54.30 15.78
N ASN A 19 17.71 55.57 15.81
CA ASN A 19 16.89 56.62 16.39
C ASN A 19 15.93 57.20 15.33
N TYR A 20 14.73 57.59 15.77
CA TYR A 20 13.75 58.24 14.90
C TYR A 20 14.23 59.62 14.44
N VAL A 21 14.17 59.85 13.13
CA VAL A 21 14.50 61.11 12.48
C VAL A 21 13.35 61.55 11.58
N ASN A 22 12.81 62.73 11.86
CA ASN A 22 11.86 63.41 10.99
C ASN A 22 12.59 64.15 9.86
N ILE A 23 11.98 64.21 8.68
CA ILE A 23 12.57 64.83 7.49
C ILE A 23 12.90 66.31 7.69
N SER A 24 12.20 67.02 8.58
CA SER A 24 12.52 68.41 8.93
C SER A 24 13.95 68.55 9.46
N ASN A 25 14.37 67.62 10.32
CA ASN A 25 15.67 67.60 10.99
C ASN A 25 16.76 66.83 10.21
N ALA A 26 16.38 66.07 9.19
CA ALA A 26 17.30 65.29 8.37
C ALA A 26 18.11 66.16 7.40
N MET A 27 19.40 65.89 7.24
CA MET A 27 20.18 66.43 6.11
C MET A 27 19.74 65.80 4.79
N SER A 28 19.57 66.61 3.74
CA SER A 28 19.22 66.15 2.38
C SER A 28 20.31 65.21 1.82
N GLY A 29 19.91 64.19 1.07
CA GLY A 29 20.78 63.16 0.49
C GLY A 29 20.77 61.81 1.24
N ALA A 30 21.67 60.92 0.82
CA ALA A 30 21.83 59.57 1.37
C ALA A 30 22.71 59.58 2.64
N ASN A 31 22.25 60.20 3.73
CA ASN A 31 23.04 60.37 4.96
C ASN A 31 22.86 59.23 5.98
N GLY A 32 22.68 57.99 5.51
CA GLY A 32 22.52 56.82 6.38
C GLY A 32 21.16 56.75 7.06
N TYR A 33 20.09 57.02 6.32
CA TYR A 33 18.72 56.82 6.77
C TYR A 33 18.23 55.44 6.38
N TYR A 34 17.39 54.85 7.21
CA TYR A 34 16.81 53.53 6.99
C TYR A 34 15.29 53.59 7.12
N CYS A 35 14.60 52.82 6.29
CA CYS A 35 13.16 52.70 6.36
C CYS A 35 12.76 52.08 7.69
N ILE A 36 11.82 52.73 8.40
CA ILE A 36 11.25 52.22 9.65
C ILE A 36 10.62 50.83 9.44
N GLY A 37 10.07 50.62 8.25
CA GLY A 37 9.42 49.38 7.86
C GLY A 37 10.38 48.28 7.43
N CYS A 38 10.97 48.41 6.24
CA CYS A 38 11.77 47.33 5.64
C CYS A 38 13.25 47.34 6.05
N GLY A 39 13.71 48.35 6.79
CA GLY A 39 15.11 48.50 7.17
C GLY A 39 16.07 48.82 6.00
N ALA A 40 15.57 49.04 4.79
CA ALA A 40 16.39 49.38 3.63
C ALA A 40 16.85 50.85 3.65
N GLU A 41 17.98 51.13 3.02
CA GLU A 41 18.53 52.49 2.95
C GLU A 41 17.60 53.46 2.23
N MET A 42 17.49 54.67 2.78
CA MET A 42 16.67 55.77 2.29
C MET A 42 17.51 57.01 2.01
N VAL A 43 16.96 57.87 1.17
CA VAL A 43 17.49 59.17 0.76
C VAL A 43 16.52 60.24 1.21
N ALA A 44 16.99 61.22 1.99
CA ALA A 44 16.23 62.42 2.30
C ALA A 44 16.19 63.32 1.08
N HIS A 45 15.00 63.65 0.59
CA HIS A 45 14.77 64.54 -0.53
C HIS A 45 14.10 65.82 -0.02
N LYS A 46 14.88 66.91 0.00
CA LYS A 46 14.40 68.26 0.34
C LYS A 46 14.36 69.13 -0.92
N PRO A 47 13.26 69.13 -1.69
CA PRO A 47 13.15 69.94 -2.89
C PRO A 47 13.05 71.43 -2.53
N ILE A 48 13.53 72.29 -3.44
CA ILE A 48 13.48 73.76 -3.30
C ILE A 48 12.07 74.31 -3.64
N SER A 49 11.19 73.49 -4.24
CA SER A 49 9.83 73.86 -4.67
C SER A 49 8.74 73.53 -3.62
N LYS A 50 7.48 73.91 -3.88
CA LYS A 50 6.27 73.71 -3.01
C LYS A 50 5.95 72.26 -2.60
N ILE A 51 6.79 71.28 -2.94
CA ILE A 51 6.61 69.88 -2.57
C ILE A 51 7.18 69.68 -1.17
N SER A 52 6.44 69.04 -0.28
CA SER A 52 6.89 68.77 1.09
C SER A 52 8.15 67.88 1.08
N PRO A 53 9.16 68.13 1.92
CA PRO A 53 10.30 67.24 2.08
C PRO A 53 9.89 65.80 2.41
N TYR A 54 10.62 64.80 1.89
CA TYR A 54 10.34 63.39 2.19
C TYR A 54 11.58 62.49 2.10
N PHE A 55 11.51 61.30 2.70
CA PHE A 55 12.42 60.19 2.45
C PHE A 55 11.88 59.27 1.35
N ARG A 56 12.78 58.75 0.52
CA ARG A 56 12.50 57.70 -0.46
C ARG A 56 13.54 56.61 -0.39
N HIS A 57 13.21 55.38 -0.79
CA HIS A 57 14.21 54.30 -0.89
C HIS A 57 15.37 54.68 -1.82
N HIS A 58 16.59 54.29 -1.45
CA HIS A 58 17.74 54.51 -2.30
C HIS A 58 17.59 53.70 -3.61
N PRO A 59 17.84 54.30 -4.79
CA PRO A 59 17.64 53.64 -6.09
C PRO A 59 18.56 52.42 -6.36
N LYS A 60 19.40 52.01 -5.41
CA LYS A 60 20.18 50.75 -5.49
C LYS A 60 19.30 49.52 -5.28
N PHE A 61 18.11 49.72 -4.72
CA PHE A 61 17.20 48.69 -4.24
C PHE A 61 15.87 48.63 -5.01
N VAL A 62 15.82 49.19 -6.23
CA VAL A 62 14.60 49.22 -7.06
C VAL A 62 14.22 47.82 -7.58
N ASN A 63 15.17 46.88 -7.61
CA ASN A 63 14.98 45.45 -7.94
C ASN A 63 14.95 44.55 -6.68
N ILE A 64 14.34 44.98 -5.58
CA ILE A 64 14.05 44.05 -4.48
C ILE A 64 12.70 43.37 -4.77
N GLU A 65 12.70 42.05 -4.95
CA GLU A 65 11.48 41.22 -5.07
C GLU A 65 10.54 41.33 -3.85
N ARG A 66 11.06 41.79 -2.71
CA ARG A 66 10.30 42.11 -1.49
C ARG A 66 9.78 43.55 -1.53
N LEU A 67 8.51 43.72 -1.89
CA LEU A 67 7.77 44.99 -1.75
C LEU A 67 7.82 45.47 -0.29
N CYS A 68 8.26 46.72 -0.07
CA CYS A 68 8.21 47.33 1.25
C CYS A 68 6.75 47.60 1.65
N THR A 69 6.22 46.75 2.53
CA THR A 69 4.85 46.78 3.09
C THR A 69 4.46 48.16 3.65
N TRP A 70 5.44 48.95 4.09
CA TRP A 70 5.23 50.22 4.78
C TRP A 70 5.16 51.42 3.85
N SER A 71 5.81 51.40 2.68
CA SER A 71 5.63 52.43 1.66
C SER A 71 4.44 52.13 0.75
N ASP A 72 4.13 50.85 0.52
CA ASP A 72 3.08 50.45 -0.40
C ASP A 72 1.68 50.54 0.23
N GLU A 73 0.85 51.41 -0.34
CA GLU A 73 -0.55 51.61 0.03
C GLU A 73 -1.39 50.35 -0.14
N SER A 74 -1.19 49.62 -1.24
CA SER A 74 -1.94 48.40 -1.55
C SER A 74 -1.68 47.33 -0.49
N THR A 75 -0.43 47.21 -0.04
CA THR A 75 -0.07 46.27 1.01
C THR A 75 -0.66 46.66 2.38
N ARG A 76 -0.66 47.96 2.74
CA ARG A 76 -1.31 48.43 3.99
C ARG A 76 -2.82 48.20 3.97
N HIS A 77 -3.47 48.44 2.84
CA HIS A 77 -4.91 48.23 2.65
C HIS A 77 -5.29 46.76 2.81
N LYS A 78 -4.54 45.87 2.15
CA LYS A 78 -4.70 44.42 2.31
C LYS A 78 -4.53 43.99 3.77
N LYS A 79 -3.48 44.47 4.45
CA LYS A 79 -3.22 44.11 5.84
C LYS A 79 -4.33 44.61 6.80
N ALA A 80 -4.81 45.83 6.58
CA ALA A 80 -5.92 46.39 7.34
C ALA A 80 -7.20 45.56 7.19
N LYS A 81 -7.50 45.09 5.96
CA LYS A 81 -8.60 44.16 5.69
C LYS A 81 -8.44 42.83 6.45
N ASP A 82 -7.25 42.23 6.39
CA ASP A 82 -6.95 40.98 7.09
C ASP A 82 -7.13 41.12 8.62
N ILE A 83 -6.67 42.23 9.20
CA ILE A 83 -6.82 42.51 10.64
C ILE A 83 -8.30 42.67 11.02
N LEU A 84 -9.08 43.42 10.25
CA LEU A 84 -10.52 43.59 10.50
C LEU A 84 -11.28 42.27 10.40
N GLN A 85 -10.91 41.40 9.46
CA GLN A 85 -11.51 40.07 9.30
C GLN A 85 -11.20 39.16 10.50
N ALA A 86 -9.98 39.22 11.03
CA ALA A 86 -9.58 38.45 12.22
C ALA A 86 -10.19 39.02 13.51
N LYS A 87 -10.13 40.34 13.70
CA LYS A 87 -10.55 41.03 14.94
C LYS A 87 -12.08 41.15 15.06
N LYS A 88 -12.79 41.25 13.93
CA LYS A 88 -14.25 41.42 13.82
C LYS A 88 -14.83 42.52 14.72
N SER A 89 -14.03 43.52 15.05
CA SER A 89 -14.44 44.61 15.92
C SER A 89 -13.61 45.86 15.67
N ILE A 90 -14.25 47.02 15.86
CA ILE A 90 -13.63 48.34 15.73
C ILE A 90 -14.24 49.31 16.74
N LYS A 91 -13.42 50.20 17.30
CA LYS A 91 -13.88 51.29 18.14
C LYS A 91 -14.27 52.49 17.29
N VAL A 92 -15.54 52.87 17.36
CA VAL A 92 -16.07 54.03 16.62
C VAL A 92 -16.14 55.27 17.53
N PRO A 93 -15.95 56.48 16.99
CA PRO A 93 -16.01 57.72 17.76
C PRO A 93 -17.44 58.00 18.26
N LYS A 94 -17.55 58.92 19.22
CA LYS A 94 -18.86 59.42 19.69
C LYS A 94 -19.66 60.06 18.56
N VAL A 95 -20.98 59.86 18.58
CA VAL A 95 -21.93 60.45 17.63
C VAL A 95 -22.39 61.80 18.18
N ILE A 96 -22.18 62.87 17.43
CA ILE A 96 -22.46 64.24 17.87
C ILE A 96 -23.40 64.89 16.86
N LYS A 97 -24.51 65.47 17.32
CA LYS A 97 -25.39 66.31 16.52
C LYS A 97 -24.92 67.76 16.56
N TYR A 98 -24.74 68.34 15.38
CA TYR A 98 -24.41 69.75 15.22
C TYR A 98 -25.67 70.61 14.99
N PRO A 99 -25.67 71.87 15.48
CA PRO A 99 -26.73 72.82 15.16
C PRO A 99 -26.75 73.13 13.66
N PRO A 100 -27.93 73.28 13.02
CA PRO A 100 -28.05 73.60 11.59
C PRO A 100 -27.32 74.90 11.21
N ASP A 101 -27.40 75.91 12.06
CA ASP A 101 -26.82 77.24 11.81
C ASP A 101 -25.36 77.35 12.27
N GLY A 102 -24.74 76.25 12.73
CA GLY A 102 -23.38 76.23 13.29
C GLY A 102 -23.25 76.89 14.67
N ASN A 103 -24.23 77.70 15.08
CA ASN A 103 -24.29 78.39 16.36
C ASN A 103 -25.24 77.66 17.32
N GLY A 104 -24.67 77.00 18.33
CA GLY A 104 -25.43 76.30 19.37
C GLY A 104 -24.61 75.22 20.10
N PRO A 105 -25.12 74.72 21.24
CA PRO A 105 -24.49 73.61 21.96
C PRO A 105 -24.55 72.33 21.12
N ARG A 106 -23.48 71.53 21.18
CA ARG A 106 -23.39 70.23 20.52
C ARG A 106 -24.00 69.16 21.42
N TYR A 107 -24.82 68.28 20.85
CA TYR A 107 -25.41 67.17 21.59
C TYR A 107 -24.67 65.88 21.30
N ILE A 108 -24.21 65.18 22.33
CA ILE A 108 -23.69 63.82 22.19
C ILE A 108 -24.92 62.91 22.16
N ILE A 109 -25.18 62.30 21.00
CA ILE A 109 -26.25 61.29 20.85
C ILE A 109 -25.79 59.98 21.48
N GLN A 110 -24.54 59.60 21.19
CA GLN A 110 -24.00 58.32 21.62
C GLN A 110 -22.51 58.44 21.94
N GLU A 111 -22.09 57.83 23.04
CA GLU A 111 -20.67 57.73 23.38
C GLU A 111 -19.90 56.80 22.43
N SER A 112 -18.57 56.92 22.43
CA SER A 112 -17.71 56.02 21.66
C SER A 112 -17.92 54.58 22.11
N LYS A 113 -18.12 53.64 21.18
CA LYS A 113 -18.37 52.24 21.49
C LYS A 113 -17.55 51.32 20.60
N PHE A 114 -17.41 50.07 21.00
CA PHE A 114 -16.94 49.01 20.11
C PHE A 114 -18.13 48.43 19.35
N ILE A 115 -18.03 48.39 18.02
CA ILE A 115 -18.95 47.62 17.18
C ILE A 115 -18.29 46.27 16.95
N LYS A 116 -19.00 45.20 17.29
CA LYS A 116 -18.58 43.80 17.09
C LYS A 116 -19.41 43.17 15.99
N ALA A 117 -18.77 42.44 15.10
CA ALA A 117 -19.39 41.72 14.02
C ALA A 117 -19.36 40.21 14.28
N TYR A 118 -20.40 39.53 13.79
CA TYR A 118 -20.44 38.07 13.74
C TYR A 118 -19.62 37.56 12.55
N SER A 119 -19.83 38.18 11.38
CA SER A 119 -19.04 37.95 10.16
C SER A 119 -18.60 39.26 9.53
N VAL A 120 -17.51 39.17 8.76
CA VAL A 120 -16.86 40.30 8.10
C VAL A 120 -16.58 39.90 6.65
N GLU A 121 -17.08 40.69 5.71
CA GLU A 121 -16.84 40.50 4.28
C GLU A 121 -16.00 41.65 3.73
N ILE A 122 -15.05 41.32 2.88
CA ILE A 122 -14.12 42.27 2.25
C ILE A 122 -14.60 42.52 0.82
N GLU A 123 -14.64 43.79 0.41
CA GLU A 123 -15.00 44.22 -0.94
C GLU A 123 -16.32 43.62 -1.47
N LEU A 124 -17.32 43.50 -0.59
CA LEU A 124 -18.65 43.01 -0.96
C LEU A 124 -19.44 44.12 -1.66
N SER A 125 -20.11 43.79 -2.76
CA SER A 125 -20.87 44.78 -3.54
C SER A 125 -22.31 44.87 -3.06
N PHE A 126 -22.81 46.09 -2.89
CA PHE A 126 -24.20 46.39 -2.57
C PHE A 126 -24.90 46.96 -3.80
N TYR A 127 -26.10 46.46 -4.08
CA TYR A 127 -26.93 46.88 -5.21
C TYR A 127 -28.40 46.92 -4.81
N GLU A 128 -29.17 47.69 -5.56
CA GLU A 128 -30.62 47.80 -5.43
C GLU A 128 -31.28 46.99 -6.55
N ASP A 129 -32.20 46.10 -6.19
CA ASP A 129 -33.01 45.37 -7.16
C ASP A 129 -34.14 46.25 -7.73
N SER A 130 -34.87 45.76 -8.74
CA SER A 130 -35.99 46.47 -9.37
C SER A 130 -37.14 46.80 -8.40
N ASN A 131 -37.17 46.16 -7.22
CA ASN A 131 -38.17 46.40 -6.18
C ASN A 131 -37.67 47.38 -5.10
N GLY A 132 -36.48 47.97 -5.27
CA GLY A 132 -35.89 48.89 -4.30
C GLY A 132 -35.26 48.21 -3.08
N ASN A 133 -35.13 46.88 -3.07
CA ASN A 133 -34.48 46.19 -1.95
C ASN A 133 -32.97 46.19 -2.13
N VAL A 134 -32.26 46.47 -1.03
CA VAL A 134 -30.81 46.37 -1.00
C VAL A 134 -30.39 44.91 -0.87
N LYS A 135 -29.58 44.45 -1.82
CA LYS A 135 -28.96 43.13 -1.86
C LYS A 135 -27.43 43.29 -1.86
N TRP A 136 -26.73 42.25 -1.44
CA TRP A 136 -25.27 42.22 -1.39
C TRP A 136 -24.72 40.87 -1.86
N GLU A 137 -23.77 40.91 -2.78
CA GLU A 137 -23.14 39.70 -3.33
C GLU A 137 -21.70 39.98 -3.77
N ARG A 138 -20.90 38.91 -3.93
CA ARG A 138 -19.59 39.00 -4.57
C ARG A 138 -19.80 38.98 -6.08
N LEU A 139 -19.78 40.16 -6.70
CA LEU A 139 -19.84 40.28 -8.15
C LEU A 139 -18.55 39.73 -8.77
N ASN A 140 -18.67 38.64 -9.52
CA ASN A 140 -17.65 38.25 -10.48
C ASN A 140 -17.77 39.16 -11.70
N ASN A 141 -16.65 39.58 -12.30
CA ASN A 141 -16.59 40.57 -13.39
C ASN A 141 -17.42 40.21 -14.66
N SER A 142 -18.06 39.04 -14.71
CA SER A 142 -18.80 38.52 -15.87
C SER A 142 -20.32 38.74 -15.86
N GLU A 143 -20.93 39.22 -14.77
CA GLU A 143 -22.39 39.40 -14.70
C GLU A 143 -22.78 40.86 -14.40
N LYS A 144 -22.53 41.75 -15.34
CA LYS A 144 -23.26 43.03 -15.40
C LYS A 144 -24.66 42.76 -15.98
N SER A 145 -25.52 42.11 -15.19
CA SER A 145 -26.95 42.00 -15.52
C SER A 145 -27.54 43.41 -15.44
N SER A 146 -28.14 43.86 -16.54
CA SER A 146 -28.74 45.20 -16.77
C SER A 146 -29.88 45.59 -15.80
N THR A 147 -30.21 44.71 -14.85
CA THR A 147 -31.32 44.84 -13.90
C THR A 147 -30.91 45.22 -12.47
N LYS A 148 -29.60 45.38 -12.18
CA LYS A 148 -29.09 45.67 -10.83
C LYS A 148 -28.48 47.08 -10.75
N ASN A 149 -29.04 47.95 -9.92
CA ASN A 149 -28.51 49.29 -9.70
C ASN A 149 -27.37 49.26 -8.66
N PHE A 150 -26.12 49.34 -9.11
CA PHE A 150 -24.95 49.33 -8.22
C PHE A 150 -24.90 50.56 -7.31
N LEU A 151 -24.86 50.32 -5.99
CA LEU A 151 -24.77 51.36 -4.97
C LEU A 151 -23.31 51.60 -4.60
N ILE A 152 -22.66 50.65 -3.92
CA ILE A 152 -21.31 50.83 -3.38
C ILE A 152 -20.62 49.49 -3.17
N ARG A 153 -19.29 49.51 -3.19
CA ARG A 153 -18.43 48.41 -2.78
C ARG A 153 -17.48 48.94 -1.70
N PRO A 154 -17.82 48.82 -0.41
CA PRO A 154 -16.95 49.23 0.68
C PRO A 154 -15.76 48.29 0.78
N ASP A 155 -14.68 48.77 1.40
CA ASP A 155 -13.49 47.94 1.63
C ASP A 155 -13.78 46.78 2.56
N VAL A 156 -14.55 47.04 3.63
CA VAL A 156 -14.97 46.02 4.59
C VAL A 156 -16.42 46.28 5.03
N ALA A 157 -17.21 45.22 5.17
CA ALA A 157 -18.57 45.24 5.69
C ALA A 157 -18.72 44.28 6.88
N PHE A 158 -19.27 44.78 7.98
CA PHE A 158 -19.55 44.01 9.19
C PHE A 158 -21.02 43.56 9.19
N PHE A 159 -21.25 42.34 9.65
CA PHE A 159 -22.58 41.73 9.73
C PHE A 159 -22.90 41.25 11.14
N ASP A 160 -24.19 41.29 11.49
CA ASP A 160 -24.71 40.68 12.72
C ASP A 160 -24.92 39.16 12.58
N SER A 161 -25.41 38.53 13.65
CA SER A 161 -25.69 37.09 13.68
C SER A 161 -26.80 36.65 12.72
N ASN A 162 -27.63 37.58 12.23
CA ASN A 162 -28.71 37.33 11.28
C ASN A 162 -28.28 37.59 9.83
N GLY A 163 -27.01 37.93 9.61
CA GLY A 163 -26.47 38.26 8.29
C GLY A 163 -26.90 39.63 7.77
N LYS A 164 -27.34 40.55 8.63
CA LYS A 164 -27.65 41.94 8.25
C LYS A 164 -26.39 42.81 8.35
N PRO A 165 -26.12 43.67 7.36
CA PRO A 165 -24.99 44.61 7.44
C PRO A 165 -25.25 45.65 8.54
N ILE A 166 -24.26 45.84 9.41
CA ILE A 166 -24.34 46.75 10.56
C ILE A 166 -23.35 47.92 10.49
N LEU A 167 -22.24 47.77 9.78
CA LEU A 167 -21.23 48.82 9.62
C LEU A 167 -20.47 48.63 8.32
N LEU A 168 -20.34 49.69 7.53
CA LEU A 168 -19.45 49.75 6.37
C LEU A 168 -18.18 50.51 6.75
N ILE A 169 -17.03 50.01 6.31
CA ILE A 169 -15.73 50.57 6.62
C ILE A 169 -15.00 50.86 5.30
N GLU A 170 -14.62 52.13 5.15
CA GLU A 170 -13.81 52.64 4.04
C GLU A 170 -12.40 52.91 4.58
N ILE A 171 -11.39 52.28 3.98
CA ILE A 171 -10.00 52.42 4.41
C ILE A 171 -9.34 53.43 3.48
N ASP A 172 -9.16 54.66 3.96
CA ASP A 172 -8.52 55.74 3.20
C ASP A 172 -7.04 55.87 3.56
N VAL A 173 -6.21 56.03 2.53
CA VAL A 173 -4.77 56.31 2.67
C VAL A 173 -4.42 57.71 2.13
N THR A 174 -5.23 58.31 1.23
CA THR A 174 -4.88 59.61 0.60
C THR A 174 -5.99 60.42 -0.10
N HIS A 175 -7.27 60.02 -0.17
CA HIS A 175 -8.30 60.75 -0.94
C HIS A 175 -9.62 60.95 -0.20
N LYS A 176 -10.14 62.20 -0.24
CA LYS A 176 -11.49 62.51 0.24
C LYS A 176 -12.54 61.74 -0.58
N ILE A 177 -13.51 61.14 0.12
CA ILE A 177 -14.69 60.50 -0.48
C ILE A 177 -15.42 61.51 -1.38
N LYS A 178 -15.70 61.12 -2.63
CA LYS A 178 -16.44 61.93 -3.61
C LYS A 178 -17.92 62.04 -3.22
N ASP A 179 -18.54 63.19 -3.52
CA ASP A 179 -19.93 63.52 -3.13
C ASP A 179 -20.96 62.49 -3.65
N GLU A 180 -20.75 61.92 -4.84
CA GLU A 180 -21.60 60.86 -5.39
C GLU A 180 -21.64 59.61 -4.50
N LYS A 181 -20.48 59.20 -3.97
CA LYS A 181 -20.36 58.02 -3.09
C LYS A 181 -21.08 58.28 -1.76
N TRP A 182 -21.01 59.51 -1.26
CA TRP A 182 -21.71 59.93 -0.06
C TRP A 182 -23.24 59.83 -0.19
N LEU A 183 -23.80 60.28 -1.32
CA LEU A 183 -25.24 60.19 -1.57
C LEU A 183 -25.76 58.74 -1.57
N LYS A 184 -24.97 57.82 -2.15
CA LYS A 184 -25.29 56.39 -2.19
C LYS A 184 -25.20 55.73 -0.81
N ILE A 185 -24.22 56.12 0.01
CA ILE A 185 -24.13 55.68 1.41
C ILE A 185 -25.37 56.14 2.20
N LYS A 186 -25.79 57.41 2.02
CA LYS A 186 -26.99 57.93 2.67
C LYS A 186 -28.25 57.18 2.27
N ARG A 187 -28.38 56.80 0.99
CA ARG A 187 -29.50 55.99 0.47
C ARG A 187 -29.56 54.58 1.08
N LEU A 188 -28.40 53.99 1.40
CA LEU A 188 -28.33 52.67 2.06
C LEU A 188 -28.82 52.69 3.50
N GLY A 189 -28.64 53.80 4.23
CA GLY A 189 -29.01 53.90 5.63
C GLY A 189 -28.19 53.01 6.57
N ILE A 190 -27.04 52.49 6.12
CA ILE A 190 -26.12 51.66 6.92
C ILE A 190 -25.02 52.55 7.47
N ASP A 191 -24.76 52.46 8.78
CA ASP A 191 -23.68 53.18 9.46
C ASP A 191 -22.34 52.95 8.74
N THR A 192 -21.61 54.03 8.48
CA THR A 192 -20.40 53.98 7.65
C THR A 192 -19.29 54.84 8.25
N VAL A 193 -18.09 54.26 8.38
CA VAL A 193 -16.90 54.92 8.93
C VAL A 193 -15.73 54.92 7.95
N GLU A 194 -14.94 55.98 8.02
CA GLU A 194 -13.65 56.12 7.35
C GLU A 194 -12.55 55.79 8.36
N VAL A 195 -11.60 54.93 7.97
CA VAL A 195 -10.43 54.60 8.80
C VAL A 195 -9.15 54.99 8.08
N LYS A 196 -8.34 55.82 8.74
CA LYS A 196 -7.02 56.23 8.24
C LYS A 196 -5.93 55.34 8.81
N ILE A 197 -5.24 54.61 7.94
CA ILE A 197 -4.20 53.66 8.36
C ILE A 197 -2.87 54.40 8.61
N PRO A 198 -2.26 54.27 9.81
CA PRO A 198 -0.97 54.88 10.11
C PRO A 198 0.17 54.28 9.25
N ARG A 199 1.27 55.02 9.10
CA ARG A 199 2.42 54.63 8.25
C ARG A 199 3.59 54.03 9.05
N ASP A 200 3.37 53.76 10.34
CA ASP A 200 4.46 53.62 11.32
C ASP A 200 4.88 52.14 11.49
N SER A 201 4.00 51.30 12.06
CA SER A 201 4.26 49.88 12.36
C SER A 201 2.99 49.02 12.22
N GLU A 202 3.14 47.69 12.14
CA GLU A 202 1.99 46.76 12.06
C GLU A 202 1.17 46.79 13.35
N GLU A 203 1.84 46.89 14.49
CA GLU A 203 1.22 47.03 15.81
C GLU A 203 0.36 48.29 15.88
N SER A 204 0.82 49.39 15.27
CA SER A 204 0.02 50.63 15.17
C SER A 204 -1.22 50.48 14.29
N ILE A 205 -1.19 49.65 13.24
CA ILE A 205 -2.38 49.34 12.42
C ILE A 205 -3.37 48.49 13.22
N ILE A 206 -2.89 47.54 14.01
CA ILE A 206 -3.77 46.75 14.88
C ILE A 206 -4.41 47.66 15.93
N GLU A 207 -3.61 48.52 16.56
CA GLU A 207 -4.07 49.44 17.59
C GLU A 207 -4.98 50.56 17.03
N CYS A 208 -4.86 50.91 15.74
CA CYS A 208 -5.71 51.95 15.16
C CYS A 208 -7.19 51.58 15.20
N PHE A 209 -7.53 50.29 15.15
CA PHE A 209 -8.91 49.83 15.28
C PHE A 209 -9.44 49.81 16.72
N ASP A 210 -8.55 49.95 17.72
CA ASP A 210 -8.90 50.07 19.15
C ASP A 210 -9.02 51.52 19.62
N ARG A 211 -8.60 52.49 18.79
CA ARG A 211 -8.58 53.92 19.08
C ARG A 211 -9.51 54.68 18.15
N THR A 212 -10.17 55.71 18.65
CA THR A 212 -11.07 56.55 17.84
C THR A 212 -10.35 57.63 17.03
N THR A 213 -9.04 57.80 17.23
CA THR A 213 -8.23 58.86 16.58
C THR A 213 -8.13 58.70 15.07
N PHE A 214 -8.22 57.46 14.59
CA PHE A 214 -8.07 57.10 13.18
C PHE A 214 -9.40 56.84 12.47
N THR A 215 -10.51 56.86 13.22
CA THR A 215 -11.83 56.51 12.71
C THR A 215 -12.75 57.72 12.74
N LYS A 216 -13.45 57.97 11.64
CA LYS A 216 -14.39 59.09 11.50
C LYS A 216 -15.72 58.59 10.95
N TRP A 217 -16.83 59.13 11.45
CA TRP A 217 -18.15 58.91 10.86
C TRP A 217 -18.26 59.59 9.49
N ILE A 218 -18.65 58.80 8.48
CA ILE A 218 -19.09 59.31 7.17
C ILE A 218 -20.61 59.46 7.20
N PHE A 219 -21.28 58.46 7.76
CA PHE A 219 -22.72 58.41 7.91
C PHE A 219 -23.06 57.64 9.19
N ASN A 220 -24.00 58.17 9.97
CA ASN A 220 -24.59 57.48 11.10
C ASN A 220 -26.12 57.69 11.07
N ASN A 221 -26.88 56.60 11.13
CA ASN A 221 -28.33 56.64 10.97
C ASN A 221 -29.04 57.34 12.14
N GLU A 222 -28.55 57.17 13.37
CA GLU A 222 -29.12 57.84 14.55
C GLU A 222 -28.90 59.36 14.48
N GLU A 223 -27.71 59.80 14.04
CA GLU A 223 -27.42 61.22 13.84
C GLU A 223 -28.39 61.86 12.85
N GLN A 224 -28.68 61.20 11.71
CA GLN A 224 -29.55 61.75 10.68
C GLN A 224 -31.01 61.84 11.12
N ASN A 225 -31.51 60.84 11.86
CA ASN A 225 -32.91 60.79 12.28
C ASN A 225 -33.20 61.61 13.56
N THR A 226 -32.18 62.06 14.29
CA THR A 226 -32.37 62.90 15.47
C THR A 226 -32.61 64.36 15.07
N SER A 227 -33.80 64.91 15.38
CA SER A 227 -34.12 66.33 15.21
C SER A 227 -33.37 67.20 16.22
N TYR A 228 -32.84 68.36 15.77
CA TYR A 228 -32.24 69.34 16.66
C TYR A 228 -33.33 70.22 17.27
N PHE A 229 -33.47 70.22 18.60
CA PHE A 229 -34.40 71.09 19.31
C PHE A 229 -33.67 72.31 19.87
N SER A 230 -34.04 73.52 19.41
CA SER A 230 -33.60 74.78 20.03
C SER A 230 -34.70 75.30 20.94
N ILE A 231 -34.36 75.68 22.17
CA ILE A 231 -35.27 76.41 23.05
C ILE A 231 -35.07 77.90 22.74
N SER A 232 -36.06 78.55 22.14
CA SER A 232 -36.02 79.99 21.85
C SER A 232 -36.21 80.80 23.14
N SER A 233 -35.23 81.65 23.43
CA SER A 233 -35.18 82.47 24.65
C SER A 233 -35.98 83.79 24.53
N SER A 234 -37.22 83.76 24.01
CA SER A 234 -37.95 84.99 23.63
C SER A 234 -39.21 85.28 24.48
N PHE A 235 -39.11 85.26 25.81
CA PHE A 235 -40.16 85.78 26.72
C PHE A 235 -39.60 86.78 27.73
N GLY A 236 -39.34 88.02 27.29
CA GLY A 236 -38.89 89.09 28.18
C GLY A 236 -39.05 90.50 27.59
N LYS A 237 -40.27 91.07 27.67
CA LYS A 237 -40.69 92.50 27.59
C LYS A 237 -42.18 92.52 27.23
N ARG A 238 -43.13 93.26 27.83
CA ARG A 238 -43.20 94.34 28.83
C ARG A 238 -44.72 94.50 29.09
N VAL A 239 -45.19 94.54 30.34
CA VAL A 239 -46.50 95.13 30.66
C VAL A 239 -46.23 96.49 31.28
N SER A 240 -46.79 97.54 30.69
CA SER A 240 -46.68 98.93 31.15
C SER A 240 -47.82 99.24 32.11
N THR A 241 -47.49 99.76 33.30
CA THR A 241 -48.44 100.27 34.30
C THR A 241 -48.55 101.78 34.21
N THR A 242 -49.75 102.28 33.93
CA THR A 242 -50.21 103.64 34.28
C THR A 242 -51.74 103.64 34.27
N ASP A 243 -52.36 103.92 35.42
CA ASP A 243 -53.16 105.14 35.58
C ASP A 243 -53.69 105.24 37.02
N GLU A 244 -53.12 106.18 37.76
CA GLU A 244 -53.76 106.85 38.89
C GLU A 244 -54.67 107.93 38.31
N PHE A 245 -55.98 107.87 38.56
CA PHE A 245 -56.80 109.03 38.92
C PHE A 245 -58.22 108.55 39.28
N THR A 246 -58.49 108.52 40.58
CA THR A 246 -59.84 108.45 41.16
C THR A 246 -60.47 109.83 41.19
N GLY A 247 -61.70 109.95 40.70
CA GLY A 247 -62.54 111.13 40.91
C GLY A 247 -64.03 110.86 40.69
N GLY A 248 -64.78 110.73 41.78
CA GLY A 248 -66.19 111.14 41.85
C GLY A 248 -67.25 110.12 41.40
N ILE A 249 -67.96 109.56 42.38
CA ILE A 249 -69.14 108.70 42.23
C ILE A 249 -70.35 109.51 41.73
N HIS A 250 -70.91 109.16 40.57
CA HIS A 250 -72.34 109.28 40.29
C HIS A 250 -72.81 107.95 39.69
N GLU A 251 -73.69 107.24 40.40
CA GLU A 251 -74.36 106.06 39.85
C GLU A 251 -75.29 106.50 38.72
N GLU A 252 -74.83 106.37 37.47
CA GLU A 252 -75.69 106.45 36.30
C GLU A 252 -76.78 105.40 36.38
N THR A 253 -78.04 105.84 36.43
CA THR A 253 -79.17 104.91 36.33
C THR A 253 -79.14 104.18 34.98
N PHE A 254 -79.58 102.92 34.95
CA PHE A 254 -79.69 102.10 33.74
C PHE A 254 -80.42 102.81 32.57
N LYS A 255 -81.32 103.74 32.89
CA LYS A 255 -82.06 104.55 31.92
C LYS A 255 -81.14 105.55 31.19
N CYS A 256 -80.17 106.14 31.87
CA CYS A 256 -79.16 107.02 31.25
C CYS A 256 -78.24 106.24 30.31
N ARG A 257 -77.71 105.08 30.73
CA ARG A 257 -76.88 104.23 29.85
C ARG A 257 -77.62 103.76 28.61
N ARG A 258 -78.88 103.34 28.75
CA ARG A 258 -79.70 102.94 27.59
C ARG A 258 -79.91 104.09 26.62
N SER A 259 -80.08 105.31 27.12
CA SER A 259 -80.25 106.50 26.28
C SER A 259 -78.95 106.92 25.60
N GLN A 260 -77.81 106.86 26.29
CA GLN A 260 -76.48 107.11 25.71
C GLN A 260 -76.13 106.09 24.63
N ILE A 261 -76.35 104.80 24.88
CA ILE A 261 -76.13 103.73 23.89
C ILE A 261 -77.08 103.93 22.69
N GLY A 262 -78.35 104.23 22.93
CA GLY A 262 -79.31 104.51 21.85
C GLY A 262 -78.98 105.75 21.03
N ASN A 263 -78.30 106.74 21.62
CA ASN A 263 -77.83 107.92 20.89
C ASN A 263 -76.52 107.66 20.14
N LEU A 264 -75.64 106.83 20.68
CA LEU A 264 -74.43 106.35 19.99
C LEU A 264 -74.78 105.52 18.75
N ILE A 265 -75.70 104.57 18.86
CA ILE A 265 -76.15 103.75 17.73
C ILE A 265 -76.72 104.64 16.62
N ARG A 266 -77.60 105.60 16.96
CA ARG A 266 -78.17 106.55 15.99
C ARG A 266 -77.16 107.55 15.40
N ALA A 267 -76.03 107.77 16.06
CA ALA A 267 -74.94 108.58 15.51
C ALA A 267 -74.12 107.75 14.52
N PHE A 268 -73.82 106.48 14.86
CA PHE A 268 -73.14 105.56 13.95
C PHE A 268 -73.96 105.27 12.70
N GLU A 269 -75.27 105.04 12.82
CA GLU A 269 -76.15 104.84 11.66
C GLU A 269 -76.15 106.06 10.73
N ARG A 270 -76.23 107.28 11.28
CA ARG A 270 -76.12 108.51 10.48
C ARG A 270 -74.76 108.70 9.83
N CYS A 271 -73.66 108.29 10.46
CA CYS A 271 -72.33 108.34 9.85
C CYS A 271 -72.17 107.32 8.71
N LEU A 272 -72.83 106.16 8.79
CA LEU A 272 -72.80 105.12 7.76
C LEU A 272 -73.74 105.42 6.58
N GLU A 273 -74.82 106.17 6.81
CA GLU A 273 -75.77 106.65 5.79
C GLU A 273 -75.32 107.94 5.09
N GLN A 274 -74.21 108.57 5.51
CA GLN A 274 -73.67 109.76 4.85
C GLN A 274 -73.11 109.41 3.46
N GLU A 275 -73.42 110.28 2.50
CA GLU A 275 -73.05 110.18 1.08
C GLU A 275 -71.52 110.07 0.88
N SER A 276 -70.72 110.56 1.83
CA SER A 276 -69.26 110.43 1.86
C SER A 276 -68.78 108.99 2.06
N TYR A 277 -69.43 108.20 2.92
CA TYR A 277 -69.05 106.81 3.16
C TYR A 277 -69.45 105.91 1.99
N ILE A 278 -70.65 106.12 1.44
CA ILE A 278 -71.16 105.37 0.28
C ILE A 278 -70.27 105.63 -0.95
N SER A 279 -69.87 106.88 -1.19
CA SER A 279 -68.99 107.23 -2.33
C SER A 279 -67.56 106.70 -2.18
N ILE A 280 -67.02 106.60 -0.96
CA ILE A 280 -65.71 105.97 -0.71
C ILE A 280 -65.81 104.45 -0.95
N LYS A 281 -66.86 103.80 -0.48
CA LYS A 281 -67.09 102.37 -0.70
C LYS A 281 -67.17 102.04 -2.20
N GLN A 282 -67.97 102.80 -2.95
CA GLN A 282 -68.10 102.63 -4.40
C GLN A 282 -66.77 102.85 -5.15
N ARG A 283 -65.93 103.79 -4.69
CA ARG A 283 -64.61 104.02 -5.26
C ARG A 283 -63.66 102.85 -5.04
N LEU A 284 -63.65 102.31 -3.81
CA LEU A 284 -62.85 101.13 -3.49
C LEU A 284 -63.30 99.90 -4.27
N GLU A 285 -64.61 99.71 -4.45
CA GLU A 285 -65.16 98.61 -5.25
C GLU A 285 -64.78 98.72 -6.73
N LEU A 286 -64.78 99.93 -7.30
CA LEU A 286 -64.31 100.17 -8.67
C LEU A 286 -62.81 99.92 -8.84
N GLU A 287 -62.01 100.35 -7.86
CA GLU A 287 -60.55 100.18 -7.91
C GLU A 287 -60.14 98.71 -7.75
N ILE A 288 -60.86 97.94 -6.91
CA ILE A 288 -60.70 96.48 -6.83
C ILE A 288 -61.03 95.83 -8.18
N LEU A 289 -62.13 96.23 -8.82
CA LEU A 289 -62.53 95.70 -10.12
C LEU A 289 -61.49 96.00 -11.23
N GLU A 290 -60.87 97.18 -11.21
CA GLU A 290 -59.79 97.52 -12.15
C GLU A 290 -58.54 96.67 -11.93
N VAL A 291 -58.16 96.44 -10.67
CA VAL A 291 -56.99 95.60 -10.32
C VAL A 291 -57.23 94.15 -10.72
N GLU A 292 -58.44 93.62 -10.50
CA GLU A 292 -58.81 92.25 -10.91
C GLU A 292 -58.71 92.08 -12.44
N ASN A 293 -59.28 93.01 -13.20
CA ASN A 293 -59.22 92.99 -14.67
C ASN A 293 -57.78 93.08 -15.19
N ASN A 294 -56.94 93.93 -14.58
CA ASN A 294 -55.52 94.03 -14.94
C ASN A 294 -54.76 92.74 -14.62
N THR A 295 -55.03 92.13 -13.46
CA THR A 295 -54.40 90.88 -13.05
C THR A 295 -54.76 89.72 -13.98
N GLU A 296 -56.02 89.64 -14.42
CA GLU A 296 -56.47 88.62 -15.36
C GLU A 296 -55.82 88.77 -16.74
N ARG A 297 -55.71 90.02 -17.23
CA ARG A 297 -55.04 90.34 -18.49
C ARG A 297 -53.56 89.95 -18.47
N GLU A 298 -52.82 90.33 -17.44
CA GLU A 298 -51.39 89.97 -17.29
C GLU A 298 -51.22 88.45 -17.16
N SER A 299 -52.11 87.79 -16.41
CA SER A 299 -52.09 86.31 -16.29
C SER A 299 -52.37 85.60 -17.63
N LYS A 300 -53.17 86.21 -18.51
CA LYS A 300 -53.40 85.70 -19.86
C LYS A 300 -52.15 85.86 -20.73
N GLN A 301 -51.52 87.03 -20.70
CA GLN A 301 -50.29 87.30 -21.45
C GLN A 301 -49.14 86.39 -21.01
N LEU A 302 -49.00 86.13 -19.71
CA LEU A 302 -47.98 85.22 -19.19
C LEU A 302 -48.17 83.78 -19.73
N ARG A 303 -49.42 83.29 -19.77
CA ARG A 303 -49.73 81.95 -20.31
C ARG A 303 -49.46 81.85 -21.81
N GLU A 304 -49.76 82.91 -22.57
CA GLU A 304 -49.45 82.97 -24.00
C GLU A 304 -47.92 82.91 -24.22
N LEU A 305 -47.15 83.70 -23.48
CA LEU A 305 -45.68 83.66 -23.55
C LEU A 305 -45.10 82.29 -23.15
N GLN A 306 -45.64 81.65 -22.11
CA GLN A 306 -45.21 80.32 -21.67
C GLN A 306 -45.49 79.27 -22.75
N GLY A 307 -46.68 79.31 -23.36
CA GLY A 307 -47.04 78.41 -24.46
C GLY A 307 -46.13 78.59 -25.69
N GLU A 308 -45.76 79.84 -26.02
CA GLU A 308 -44.81 80.12 -27.11
C GLU A 308 -43.41 79.57 -26.82
N PHE A 309 -42.91 79.72 -25.59
CA PHE A 309 -41.62 79.16 -25.18
C PHE A 309 -41.64 77.63 -25.19
N GLU A 310 -42.69 77.00 -24.68
CA GLU A 310 -42.83 75.54 -24.71
C GLU A 310 -42.91 74.99 -26.13
N ALA A 311 -43.67 75.66 -27.02
CA ALA A 311 -43.76 75.27 -28.43
C ALA A 311 -42.41 75.41 -29.15
N ARG A 312 -41.64 76.47 -28.84
CA ARG A 312 -40.30 76.68 -29.41
C ARG A 312 -39.32 75.60 -28.95
N ILE A 313 -39.28 75.33 -27.65
CA ILE A 313 -38.42 74.27 -27.08
C ILE A 313 -38.81 72.93 -27.70
N LYS A 314 -40.11 72.60 -27.75
CA LYS A 314 -40.56 71.34 -28.30
C LYS A 314 -40.17 71.18 -29.77
N GLY A 315 -40.33 72.23 -30.59
CA GLY A 315 -39.92 72.20 -31.99
C GLY A 315 -38.40 72.13 -32.21
N GLU A 316 -37.60 72.74 -31.33
CA GLU A 316 -36.13 72.66 -31.41
C GLU A 316 -35.59 71.27 -31.10
N PHE A 317 -36.28 70.48 -30.26
CA PHE A 317 -35.84 69.15 -29.84
C PHE A 317 -36.60 67.98 -30.49
N GLU A 318 -37.60 68.24 -31.34
CA GLU A 318 -38.45 67.20 -31.93
C GLU A 318 -37.65 66.26 -32.86
N ASP A 319 -36.78 66.84 -33.69
CA ASP A 319 -35.90 66.09 -34.60
C ASP A 319 -34.85 65.26 -33.83
N GLU A 320 -34.28 65.82 -32.75
CA GLU A 320 -33.32 65.10 -31.90
C GLU A 320 -33.99 63.94 -31.13
N GLU A 321 -35.23 64.13 -30.66
CA GLU A 321 -35.99 63.11 -29.97
C GLU A 321 -36.39 61.95 -30.91
N GLU A 322 -36.74 62.27 -32.16
CA GLU A 322 -37.04 61.27 -33.19
C GLU A 322 -35.79 60.49 -33.61
N GLU A 323 -34.64 61.16 -33.78
CA GLU A 323 -33.35 60.50 -34.04
C GLU A 323 -32.92 59.60 -32.87
N PHE A 324 -33.12 60.06 -31.63
CA PHE A 324 -32.81 59.28 -30.43
C PHE A 324 -33.71 58.04 -30.33
N ARG A 325 -35.00 58.19 -30.63
CA ARG A 325 -35.96 57.08 -30.66
C ARG A 325 -35.58 56.04 -31.69
N GLY A 326 -35.23 56.46 -32.91
CA GLY A 326 -34.76 55.53 -33.95
C GLY A 326 -33.47 54.80 -33.57
N ARG A 327 -32.52 55.49 -32.95
CA ARG A 327 -31.30 54.85 -32.41
C ARG A 327 -31.60 53.85 -31.30
N TYR A 328 -32.54 54.18 -30.42
CA TYR A 328 -32.95 53.30 -29.33
C TYR A 328 -33.64 52.02 -29.84
N GLU A 329 -34.52 52.14 -30.84
CA GLU A 329 -35.17 51.00 -31.47
C GLU A 329 -34.17 50.08 -32.18
N ASN A 330 -33.20 50.66 -32.89
CA ASN A 330 -32.10 49.91 -33.52
C ASN A 330 -31.23 49.19 -32.48
N PHE A 331 -30.89 49.84 -31.38
CA PHE A 331 -30.13 49.23 -30.29
C PHE A 331 -30.89 48.05 -29.67
N ARG A 332 -32.20 48.21 -29.45
CA ARG A 332 -33.06 47.15 -28.91
C ARG A 332 -33.18 45.97 -29.88
N ALA A 333 -33.29 46.22 -31.17
CA ALA A 333 -33.31 45.16 -32.19
C ALA A 333 -31.99 44.38 -32.22
N GLU A 334 -30.87 45.08 -32.06
CA GLU A 334 -29.54 44.47 -32.00
C GLU A 334 -29.33 43.65 -30.72
N GLU A 335 -29.83 44.13 -29.58
CA GLU A 335 -29.81 43.39 -28.31
C GLU A 335 -30.53 42.03 -28.44
N VAL A 336 -31.75 42.04 -28.99
CA VAL A 336 -32.53 40.81 -29.25
C VAL A 336 -31.80 39.87 -30.21
N ARG A 337 -31.14 40.42 -31.24
CA ARG A 337 -30.35 39.63 -32.20
C ARG A 337 -29.16 38.94 -31.53
N VAL A 338 -28.42 39.67 -30.71
CA VAL A 338 -27.25 39.14 -29.99
C VAL A 338 -27.67 38.08 -28.97
N GLU A 339 -28.76 38.32 -28.25
CA GLU A 339 -29.32 37.35 -27.30
C GLU A 339 -29.79 36.07 -28.00
N GLY A 340 -30.40 36.19 -29.18
CA GLY A 340 -30.74 35.04 -30.04
C GLY A 340 -29.53 34.20 -30.43
N LEU A 341 -28.45 34.84 -30.91
CA LEU A 341 -27.21 34.15 -31.25
C LEU A 341 -26.55 33.48 -30.05
N TYR A 342 -26.55 34.15 -28.89
CA TYR A 342 -26.02 33.59 -27.65
C TYR A 342 -26.78 32.33 -27.24
N ASN A 343 -28.11 32.36 -27.29
CA ASN A 343 -28.96 31.21 -26.94
C ASN A 343 -28.79 30.04 -27.92
N GLU A 344 -28.64 30.31 -29.23
CA GLU A 344 -28.33 29.28 -30.22
C GLU A 344 -26.98 28.61 -29.96
N GLU A 345 -25.96 29.40 -29.65
CA GLU A 345 -24.62 28.88 -29.37
C GLU A 345 -24.58 28.08 -28.07
N GLN A 346 -25.29 28.56 -27.04
CA GLN A 346 -25.49 27.82 -25.80
C GLN A 346 -26.21 26.48 -26.03
N SER A 347 -27.22 26.45 -26.89
CA SER A 347 -27.94 25.22 -27.25
C SER A 347 -27.02 24.22 -27.98
N LYS A 348 -26.18 24.68 -28.91
CA LYS A 348 -25.19 23.83 -29.58
C LYS A 348 -24.18 23.26 -28.58
N PHE A 349 -23.70 24.10 -27.66
CA PHE A 349 -22.77 23.67 -26.62
C PHE A 349 -23.38 22.61 -25.70
N GLU A 350 -24.64 22.74 -25.32
CA GLU A 350 -25.36 21.74 -24.53
C GLU A 350 -25.53 20.41 -25.28
N ILE A 351 -25.86 20.46 -26.57
CA ILE A 351 -25.97 19.26 -27.42
C ILE A 351 -24.62 18.55 -27.50
N GLU A 352 -23.55 19.28 -27.79
CA GLU A 352 -22.20 18.71 -27.89
C GLU A 352 -21.73 18.14 -26.54
N THR A 353 -22.04 18.82 -25.44
CA THR A 353 -21.73 18.34 -24.08
C THR A 353 -22.46 17.03 -23.78
N LYS A 354 -23.73 16.91 -24.18
CA LYS A 354 -24.48 15.65 -24.03
C LYS A 354 -23.88 14.53 -24.87
N ARG A 355 -23.47 14.83 -26.10
CA ARG A 355 -22.84 13.87 -27.00
C ARG A 355 -21.50 13.36 -26.45
N ILE A 356 -20.63 14.27 -26.02
CA ILE A 356 -19.36 13.92 -25.36
C ILE A 356 -19.64 13.03 -24.15
N ASN A 357 -20.57 13.41 -23.28
CA ASN A 357 -20.90 12.60 -22.10
C ASN A 357 -21.42 11.19 -22.45
N SER A 358 -22.18 11.03 -23.54
CA SER A 358 -22.56 9.70 -24.01
C SER A 358 -21.37 8.88 -24.52
N GLU A 359 -20.49 9.49 -25.31
CA GLU A 359 -19.27 8.83 -25.82
C GLU A 359 -18.35 8.43 -24.67
N THR A 360 -18.16 9.30 -23.67
CA THR A 360 -17.36 9.01 -22.47
C THR A 360 -17.92 7.82 -21.70
N ARG A 361 -19.24 7.74 -21.53
CA ARG A 361 -19.89 6.59 -20.84
C ARG A 361 -19.72 5.28 -21.61
N GLU A 362 -19.72 5.31 -22.93
CA GLU A 362 -19.47 4.11 -23.74
C GLU A 362 -18.02 3.66 -23.63
N LEU A 363 -17.08 4.60 -23.69
CA LEU A 363 -15.65 4.32 -23.47
C LEU A 363 -15.41 3.74 -22.07
N GLU A 364 -16.02 4.29 -21.02
CA GLU A 364 -15.91 3.75 -19.67
C GLU A 364 -16.41 2.30 -19.56
N LYS A 365 -17.50 1.94 -20.27
CA LYS A 365 -17.97 0.55 -20.32
C LYS A 365 -16.96 -0.36 -21.02
N SER A 366 -16.40 0.09 -22.15
CA SER A 366 -15.36 -0.66 -22.86
C SER A 366 -14.10 -0.85 -22.01
N ILE A 367 -13.67 0.19 -21.28
CA ILE A 367 -12.53 0.10 -20.35
C ILE A 367 -12.79 -0.95 -19.28
N LYS A 368 -13.97 -0.91 -18.63
CA LYS A 368 -14.34 -1.92 -17.61
C LYS A 368 -14.34 -3.35 -18.16
N SER A 369 -14.78 -3.54 -19.41
CA SER A 369 -14.74 -4.83 -20.08
C SER A 369 -13.30 -5.33 -20.27
N VAL A 370 -12.42 -4.46 -20.76
CA VAL A 370 -10.99 -4.77 -20.94
C VAL A 370 -10.31 -5.05 -19.59
N GLU A 371 -10.62 -4.28 -18.55
CA GLU A 371 -10.10 -4.51 -17.19
C GLU A 371 -10.57 -5.86 -16.59
N SER A 372 -11.75 -6.35 -16.96
CA SER A 372 -12.20 -7.68 -16.58
C SER A 372 -11.35 -8.76 -17.26
N LEU A 373 -11.14 -8.63 -18.57
CA LEU A 373 -10.30 -9.55 -19.34
C LEU A 373 -8.86 -9.56 -18.85
N ILE A 374 -8.30 -8.40 -18.51
CA ILE A 374 -6.94 -8.31 -17.94
C ILE A 374 -6.85 -9.11 -16.63
N ARG A 375 -7.87 -9.02 -15.76
CA ARG A 375 -7.91 -9.77 -14.50
C ARG A 375 -7.96 -11.28 -14.75
N GLU A 376 -8.81 -11.72 -15.68
CA GLU A 376 -8.89 -13.13 -16.08
C GLU A 376 -7.53 -13.65 -16.58
N TYR A 377 -6.87 -12.92 -17.49
CA TYR A 377 -5.55 -13.30 -17.98
C TYR A 377 -4.48 -13.29 -16.89
N GLN A 378 -4.55 -12.36 -15.92
CA GLN A 378 -3.61 -12.33 -14.80
C GLN A 378 -3.74 -13.56 -13.90
N ASP A 379 -4.97 -14.03 -13.66
CA ASP A 379 -5.21 -15.25 -12.89
C ASP A 379 -4.77 -16.50 -13.67
N GLU A 380 -4.99 -16.56 -14.99
CA GLU A 380 -4.44 -17.63 -15.84
C GLU A 380 -2.91 -17.67 -15.81
N ILE A 381 -2.25 -16.52 -15.93
CA ILE A 381 -0.79 -16.42 -15.83
C ILE A 381 -0.30 -16.90 -14.46
N ARG A 382 -1.02 -16.57 -13.37
CA ARG A 382 -0.68 -17.04 -12.03
C ARG A 382 -0.74 -18.56 -11.96
N GLN A 383 -1.81 -19.16 -12.48
CA GLN A 383 -1.96 -20.62 -12.52
C GLN A 383 -0.85 -21.29 -13.32
N ILE A 384 -0.54 -20.78 -14.51
CA ILE A 384 0.55 -21.30 -15.35
C ILE A 384 1.90 -21.22 -14.63
N THR A 385 2.12 -20.15 -13.86
CA THR A 385 3.35 -19.95 -13.09
C THR A 385 3.47 -20.98 -11.96
N GLU A 386 2.39 -21.25 -11.22
CA GLU A 386 2.34 -22.28 -10.18
C GLU A 386 2.55 -23.69 -10.75
N ASP A 387 1.93 -23.99 -11.89
CA ASP A 387 2.13 -25.26 -12.60
C ASP A 387 3.59 -25.40 -13.06
N SER A 388 4.19 -24.34 -13.58
CA SER A 388 5.60 -24.31 -13.99
C SER A 388 6.55 -24.60 -12.82
N GLN A 389 6.29 -24.00 -11.65
CA GLN A 389 7.06 -24.29 -10.43
C GLN A 389 6.93 -25.77 -10.02
N THR A 390 5.73 -26.32 -10.11
CA THR A 390 5.47 -27.74 -9.80
C THR A 390 6.21 -28.67 -10.76
N ILE A 391 6.21 -28.35 -12.06
CA ILE A 391 6.96 -29.08 -13.08
C ILE A 391 8.47 -29.00 -12.79
N ASN A 392 8.99 -27.84 -12.41
CA ASN A 392 10.40 -27.66 -12.11
C ASN A 392 10.85 -28.48 -10.89
N ARG A 393 10.06 -28.52 -9.81
CA ARG A 393 10.34 -29.41 -8.66
C ARG A 393 10.40 -30.87 -9.09
N ARG A 394 9.42 -31.34 -9.86
CA ARG A 394 9.44 -32.70 -10.40
C ARG A 394 10.66 -32.97 -11.27
N ARG A 395 11.10 -32.00 -12.09
CA ARG A 395 12.32 -32.13 -12.90
C ARG A 395 13.57 -32.28 -12.03
N GLU A 396 13.67 -31.55 -10.92
CA GLU A 396 14.77 -31.68 -9.96
C GLU A 396 14.76 -33.06 -9.30
N ASP A 397 13.59 -33.55 -8.88
CA ASP A 397 13.45 -34.91 -8.34
C ASP A 397 13.88 -35.97 -9.38
N PHE A 398 13.44 -35.82 -10.63
CA PHE A 398 13.86 -36.70 -11.73
C PHE A 398 15.36 -36.65 -11.97
N ARG A 399 16.00 -35.48 -11.88
CA ARG A 399 17.46 -35.34 -12.01
C ARG A 399 18.17 -36.05 -10.85
N GLY A 400 17.70 -35.90 -9.62
CA GLY A 400 18.24 -36.62 -8.46
C GLY A 400 18.17 -38.14 -8.64
N CYS A 401 17.01 -38.66 -9.08
CA CYS A 401 16.84 -40.07 -9.40
C CYS A 401 17.79 -40.53 -10.52
N GLN A 402 18.06 -39.71 -11.54
CA GLN A 402 19.01 -40.05 -12.60
C GLN A 402 20.44 -40.15 -12.06
N GLU A 403 20.87 -39.21 -11.22
CA GLU A 403 22.17 -39.25 -10.57
C GLU A 403 22.33 -40.49 -9.67
N GLU A 404 21.30 -40.87 -8.91
CA GLU A 404 21.29 -42.12 -8.13
C GLU A 404 21.38 -43.38 -9.00
N ILE A 405 20.71 -43.40 -10.15
CA ILE A 405 20.81 -44.52 -11.10
C ILE A 405 22.22 -44.62 -11.67
N GLU A 406 22.87 -43.50 -11.98
CA GLU A 406 24.23 -43.47 -12.50
C GLU A 406 25.26 -43.94 -11.46
N THR A 407 25.17 -43.46 -10.22
CA THR A 407 26.06 -43.93 -9.14
C THR A 407 25.91 -45.43 -8.92
N ARG A 408 24.67 -45.93 -8.90
CA ARG A 408 24.40 -47.37 -8.73
C ARG A 408 24.88 -48.20 -9.93
N ARG A 409 24.80 -47.66 -11.15
CA ARG A 409 25.39 -48.30 -12.34
C ARG A 409 26.91 -48.41 -12.24
N GLU A 410 27.59 -47.38 -11.75
CA GLU A 410 29.04 -47.39 -11.58
C GLU A 410 29.46 -48.38 -10.47
N GLU A 411 28.72 -48.45 -9.36
CA GLU A 411 28.92 -49.48 -8.33
C GLU A 411 28.78 -50.90 -8.88
N LEU A 412 27.73 -51.15 -9.67
CA LEU A 412 27.52 -52.44 -10.34
C LEU A 412 28.65 -52.75 -11.33
N ARG A 413 29.18 -51.73 -12.03
CA ARG A 413 30.32 -51.89 -12.92
C ARG A 413 31.59 -52.29 -12.18
N LYS A 414 31.87 -51.68 -11.02
CA LYS A 414 32.98 -52.05 -10.14
C LYS A 414 32.83 -53.49 -9.64
N ARG A 415 31.68 -53.82 -9.06
CA ARG A 415 31.38 -55.20 -8.59
C ARG A 415 31.55 -56.23 -9.71
N ARG A 416 31.14 -55.92 -10.93
CA ARG A 416 31.34 -56.83 -12.08
C ARG A 416 32.82 -57.04 -12.39
N LYS A 417 33.66 -56.01 -12.30
CA LYS A 417 35.12 -56.16 -12.47
C LYS A 417 35.73 -56.99 -11.35
N ASP A 418 35.30 -56.78 -10.12
CA ASP A 418 35.78 -57.54 -8.96
C ASP A 418 35.45 -59.03 -9.11
N ILE A 419 34.18 -59.36 -9.45
CA ILE A 419 33.75 -60.74 -9.74
C ILE A 419 34.57 -61.34 -10.88
N GLN A 420 34.85 -60.59 -11.94
CA GLN A 420 35.66 -61.08 -13.05
C GLN A 420 37.11 -61.37 -12.61
N SER A 421 37.68 -60.55 -11.73
CA SER A 421 39.00 -60.81 -11.16
C SER A 421 39.00 -62.08 -10.33
N GLU A 422 38.02 -62.25 -9.44
CA GLU A 422 37.88 -63.46 -8.61
C GLU A 422 37.71 -64.71 -9.47
N GLN A 423 36.94 -64.64 -10.55
CA GLN A 423 36.79 -65.76 -11.50
C GLN A 423 38.11 -66.12 -12.16
N ASN A 424 38.89 -65.13 -12.61
CA ASN A 424 40.20 -65.38 -13.21
C ASN A 424 41.17 -66.01 -12.19
N ASP A 425 41.14 -65.55 -10.93
CA ASP A 425 41.98 -66.10 -9.86
C ASP A 425 41.62 -67.57 -9.58
N ILE A 426 40.31 -67.89 -9.52
CA ILE A 426 39.82 -69.27 -9.38
C ILE A 426 40.28 -70.14 -10.56
N GLU A 427 40.12 -69.67 -11.80
CA GLU A 427 40.59 -70.40 -12.98
C GLU A 427 42.10 -70.67 -12.94
N GLU A 428 42.89 -69.71 -12.45
CA GLU A 428 44.34 -69.90 -12.30
C GLU A 428 44.68 -70.92 -11.20
N GLU A 429 43.96 -70.91 -10.08
CA GLU A 429 44.10 -71.90 -9.01
C GLU A 429 43.71 -73.31 -9.48
N GLU A 430 42.59 -73.46 -10.20
CA GLU A 430 42.17 -74.73 -10.80
C GLU A 430 43.24 -75.25 -11.77
N PHE A 431 43.78 -74.38 -12.62
CA PHE A 431 44.86 -74.76 -13.55
C PHE A 431 46.15 -75.16 -12.84
N ARG A 432 46.48 -74.53 -11.69
CA ARG A 432 47.61 -74.94 -10.85
C ARG A 432 47.37 -76.29 -10.19
N ALA A 433 46.18 -76.51 -9.62
CA ALA A 433 45.78 -77.76 -8.99
C ALA A 433 45.78 -78.93 -9.98
N GLU A 434 45.27 -78.73 -11.20
CA GLU A 434 45.27 -79.75 -12.25
C GLU A 434 46.70 -80.13 -12.67
N ARG A 435 47.60 -79.16 -12.83
CA ARG A 435 49.02 -79.43 -13.11
C ARG A 435 49.70 -80.22 -12.00
N GLU A 436 49.41 -79.88 -10.74
CA GLU A 436 49.95 -80.62 -9.59
C GLU A 436 49.39 -82.05 -9.54
N PHE A 437 48.11 -82.24 -9.81
CA PHE A 437 47.48 -83.56 -9.90
C PHE A 437 48.11 -84.43 -10.99
N VAL A 438 48.29 -83.88 -12.20
CA VAL A 438 48.96 -84.57 -13.32
C VAL A 438 50.39 -84.95 -12.94
N ARG A 439 51.17 -84.02 -12.36
CA ARG A 439 52.54 -84.29 -11.92
C ARG A 439 52.59 -85.44 -10.91
N ARG A 440 51.72 -85.41 -9.90
CA ARG A 440 51.65 -86.43 -8.85
C ARG A 440 51.24 -87.80 -9.39
N ARG A 441 50.36 -87.82 -10.39
CA ARG A 441 49.97 -89.04 -11.12
C ARG A 441 51.15 -89.62 -11.92
N GLU A 442 51.94 -88.78 -12.57
CA GLU A 442 53.14 -89.20 -13.30
C GLU A 442 54.23 -89.74 -12.36
N GLU A 443 54.51 -89.04 -11.25
CA GLU A 443 55.41 -89.51 -10.20
C GLU A 443 54.99 -90.89 -9.66
N LEU A 444 53.69 -91.07 -9.40
CA LEU A 444 53.15 -92.34 -8.94
C LEU A 444 53.29 -93.45 -10.01
N SER A 445 53.00 -93.13 -11.27
CA SER A 445 53.18 -94.06 -12.40
C SER A 445 54.63 -94.51 -12.56
N GLN A 446 55.58 -93.58 -12.46
CA GLN A 446 57.02 -93.88 -12.49
C GLN A 446 57.46 -94.73 -11.30
N SER A 447 56.88 -94.52 -10.11
CA SER A 447 57.14 -95.37 -8.95
C SER A 447 56.65 -96.81 -9.17
N PHE A 448 55.49 -96.99 -9.80
CA PHE A 448 54.93 -98.30 -10.13
C PHE A 448 55.75 -99.02 -11.20
N THR A 449 56.20 -98.33 -12.25
CA THR A 449 57.07 -98.95 -13.28
C THR A 449 58.39 -99.39 -12.68
N THR A 450 59.04 -98.52 -11.89
CA THR A 450 60.29 -98.85 -11.19
C THR A 450 60.12 -100.08 -10.28
N ARG A 451 59.02 -100.14 -9.51
CA ARG A 451 58.69 -101.29 -8.65
C ARG A 451 58.49 -102.56 -9.49
N ARG A 452 57.68 -102.49 -10.56
CA ARG A 452 57.38 -103.60 -11.46
C ARG A 452 58.63 -104.17 -12.12
N ASP A 453 59.54 -103.33 -12.55
CA ASP A 453 60.74 -103.75 -13.28
C ASP A 453 61.82 -104.33 -12.34
N SER A 454 61.80 -103.95 -11.05
CA SER A 454 62.69 -104.53 -10.01
C SER A 454 62.24 -105.89 -9.44
N LEU A 455 60.95 -106.20 -9.56
CA LEU A 455 60.30 -107.41 -9.01
C LEU A 455 60.88 -108.74 -9.55
N PRO A 456 61.19 -108.88 -10.86
CA PRO A 456 61.83 -110.09 -11.39
C PRO A 456 63.21 -110.34 -10.75
N THR A 457 64.00 -109.29 -10.55
CA THR A 457 65.34 -109.38 -9.96
C THR A 457 65.29 -109.77 -8.48
N GLU A 458 64.32 -109.23 -7.72
CA GLU A 458 64.07 -109.65 -6.33
C GLU A 458 63.60 -111.12 -6.26
N TYR A 459 62.68 -111.53 -7.15
CA TYR A 459 62.19 -112.90 -7.21
C TYR A 459 63.31 -113.91 -7.51
N GLU A 460 64.21 -113.58 -8.43
CA GLU A 460 65.34 -114.45 -8.82
C GLU A 460 66.39 -114.58 -7.70
N LYS A 461 66.64 -113.50 -6.95
CA LYS A 461 67.46 -113.55 -5.72
C LYS A 461 66.85 -114.49 -4.67
N LEU A 462 65.55 -114.36 -4.41
CA LEU A 462 64.82 -115.21 -3.46
C LEU A 462 64.82 -116.69 -3.89
N ARG A 463 64.65 -116.95 -5.19
CA ARG A 463 64.67 -118.31 -5.75
C ARG A 463 66.03 -118.98 -5.60
N THR A 464 67.12 -118.24 -5.82
CA THR A 464 68.49 -118.75 -5.67
C THR A 464 68.78 -119.08 -4.20
N GLN A 465 68.42 -118.20 -3.27
CA GLN A 465 68.56 -118.43 -1.82
C GLN A 465 67.77 -119.66 -1.34
N LEU A 466 66.56 -119.89 -1.88
CA LEU A 466 65.76 -121.07 -1.58
C LEU A 466 66.41 -122.36 -2.08
N ARG A 467 67.04 -122.32 -3.27
CA ARG A 467 67.72 -123.48 -3.85
C ARG A 467 68.97 -123.85 -3.06
N GLU A 468 69.78 -122.87 -2.66
CA GLU A 468 70.95 -123.09 -1.79
C GLU A 468 70.57 -123.71 -0.44
N ARG A 469 69.50 -123.22 0.20
CA ARG A 469 68.99 -123.80 1.46
C ARG A 469 68.51 -125.24 1.31
N MET A 470 67.93 -125.59 0.16
CA MET A 470 67.46 -126.96 -0.11
C MET A 470 68.66 -127.90 -0.32
N ASP A 471 69.66 -127.48 -1.10
CA ASP A 471 70.89 -128.26 -1.35
C ASP A 471 71.69 -128.48 -0.06
N GLU A 472 71.74 -127.49 0.83
CA GLU A 472 72.41 -127.60 2.12
C GLU A 472 71.69 -128.60 3.06
N LYS A 473 70.35 -128.54 3.13
CA LYS A 473 69.55 -129.54 3.86
C LYS A 473 69.72 -130.94 3.28
N GLU A 474 69.74 -131.10 1.96
CA GLU A 474 69.93 -132.40 1.32
C GLU A 474 71.30 -133.02 1.65
N ARG A 475 72.38 -132.20 1.65
CA ARG A 475 73.72 -132.66 2.05
C ARG A 475 73.81 -133.12 3.50
N THR A 476 73.06 -132.51 4.42
CA THR A 476 73.05 -132.91 5.83
C THR A 476 72.24 -134.16 6.12
N LEU A 477 71.10 -134.38 5.43
CA LEU A 477 70.19 -135.49 5.72
C LEU A 477 70.61 -136.82 5.06
N ARG A 478 71.29 -136.77 3.90
CA ARG A 478 71.66 -137.98 3.13
C ARG A 478 72.55 -138.98 3.89
N PRO A 479 73.57 -138.55 4.66
CA PRO A 479 74.41 -139.47 5.45
C PRO A 479 73.67 -140.08 6.66
N ASP A 480 72.70 -139.35 7.22
CA ASP A 480 71.93 -139.79 8.39
C ASP A 480 70.89 -140.85 7.99
N PHE A 481 70.22 -140.68 6.84
CA PHE A 481 69.37 -141.72 6.28
C PHE A 481 70.14 -142.98 5.88
N ALA A 482 71.37 -142.84 5.36
CA ALA A 482 72.21 -143.98 5.01
C ALA A 482 72.66 -144.77 6.25
N ARG A 483 73.03 -144.08 7.34
CA ARG A 483 73.40 -144.72 8.62
C ARG A 483 72.22 -145.46 9.25
N GLU A 484 71.03 -144.87 9.22
CA GLU A 484 69.85 -145.51 9.82
C GLU A 484 69.34 -146.68 8.97
N ALA A 485 69.46 -146.62 7.64
CA ALA A 485 69.16 -147.73 6.75
C ALA A 485 70.12 -148.93 6.96
N SER A 486 71.41 -148.68 7.15
CA SER A 486 72.39 -149.73 7.51
C SER A 486 72.07 -150.36 8.86
N ARG A 487 71.71 -149.55 9.87
CA ARG A 487 71.34 -150.03 11.21
C ARG A 487 70.10 -150.93 11.21
N ILE A 488 69.09 -150.58 10.41
CA ILE A 488 67.88 -151.39 10.24
C ILE A 488 68.19 -152.69 9.47
N SER A 489 69.06 -152.65 8.47
CA SER A 489 69.47 -153.84 7.72
C SER A 489 70.23 -154.85 8.59
N GLU A 490 71.20 -154.39 9.38
CA GLU A 490 71.96 -155.26 10.31
C GLU A 490 71.04 -155.89 11.37
N SER A 491 70.09 -155.12 11.92
CA SER A 491 69.06 -155.62 12.84
C SER A 491 68.17 -156.70 12.20
N PHE A 492 67.87 -156.58 10.91
CA PHE A 492 67.02 -157.54 10.19
C PHE A 492 67.78 -158.84 9.88
N ASP A 493 69.05 -158.74 9.48
CA ASP A 493 69.91 -159.90 9.22
C ASP A 493 70.26 -160.66 10.51
N GLU A 494 70.48 -159.98 11.64
CA GLU A 494 70.61 -160.64 12.95
C GLU A 494 69.33 -161.39 13.35
N SER A 495 68.16 -160.77 13.12
CA SER A 495 66.87 -161.39 13.44
C SER A 495 66.59 -162.61 12.56
N LYS A 496 66.98 -162.56 11.28
CA LYS A 496 66.91 -163.69 10.34
C LYS A 496 67.88 -164.81 10.71
N ALA A 497 69.11 -164.48 11.13
CA ALA A 497 70.09 -165.45 11.60
C ALA A 497 69.62 -166.16 12.89
N ARG A 498 69.05 -165.41 13.85
CA ARG A 498 68.43 -165.98 15.07
C ARG A 498 67.25 -166.91 14.76
N LEU A 499 66.46 -166.57 13.73
CA LEU A 499 65.31 -167.38 13.31
C LEU A 499 65.73 -168.67 12.58
N ILE A 500 66.77 -168.62 11.75
CA ILE A 500 67.35 -169.81 11.08
C ILE A 500 68.04 -170.74 12.08
N GLU A 501 68.73 -170.21 13.08
CA GLU A 501 69.37 -171.01 14.13
C GLU A 501 68.35 -171.65 15.09
N GLY A 502 67.23 -170.95 15.38
CA GLY A 502 66.11 -171.50 16.13
C GLY A 502 65.38 -172.66 15.43
N ILE A 503 65.29 -172.62 14.09
CA ILE A 503 64.71 -173.70 13.28
C ILE A 503 65.63 -174.94 13.26
N ARG A 504 66.95 -174.76 13.29
CA ARG A 504 67.93 -175.88 13.29
C ARG A 504 68.06 -176.58 14.65
N ARG A 505 67.82 -175.89 15.77
CA ARG A 505 68.03 -176.44 17.13
C ARG A 505 66.79 -177.06 17.79
N ARG A 506 65.60 -177.04 17.17
CA ARG A 506 64.33 -177.59 17.74
C ARG A 506 64.12 -177.22 19.21
N ASP A 507 64.47 -175.99 19.59
CA ASP A 507 64.44 -175.52 20.97
C ASP A 507 63.44 -174.35 21.10
N GLY A 508 62.24 -174.68 21.58
CA GLY A 508 61.05 -173.82 21.54
C GLY A 508 60.95 -172.82 22.68
N LYS A 509 61.90 -171.86 22.79
CA LYS A 509 61.91 -170.89 23.90
C LYS A 509 62.20 -169.41 23.58
N VAL A 510 62.16 -168.92 22.33
CA VAL A 510 62.63 -167.53 22.04
C VAL A 510 61.63 -166.54 21.43
N VAL A 511 60.40 -166.90 21.02
CA VAL A 511 59.39 -165.87 20.66
C VAL A 511 57.96 -166.31 21.04
N PRO A 512 57.28 -165.64 22.00
CA PRO A 512 55.95 -166.06 22.50
C PRO A 512 54.81 -166.01 21.47
N GLU A 513 54.92 -165.17 20.44
CA GLU A 513 53.82 -164.82 19.53
C GLU A 513 53.59 -165.81 18.37
N LEU A 514 54.49 -166.79 18.19
CA LEU A 514 54.37 -167.83 17.14
C LEU A 514 53.86 -169.19 17.65
N ARG A 515 53.63 -169.33 18.96
CA ARG A 515 53.18 -170.60 19.60
C ARG A 515 51.75 -170.98 19.20
N GLN A 516 50.86 -170.00 19.00
CA GLN A 516 49.46 -170.26 18.59
C GLN A 516 49.29 -170.69 17.13
N ARG A 517 50.26 -170.44 16.25
CA ARG A 517 50.20 -170.86 14.83
C ARG A 517 50.99 -172.15 14.53
N PHE A 518 51.88 -172.57 15.43
CA PHE A 518 52.66 -173.82 15.31
C PHE A 518 51.96 -175.05 15.93
N GLU A 519 51.06 -174.89 16.91
CA GLU A 519 50.23 -175.99 17.44
C GLU A 519 49.17 -176.49 16.42
N GLY A 520 48.85 -175.71 15.40
CA GLY A 520 47.96 -176.11 14.30
C GLY A 520 48.64 -176.86 13.14
N LEU A 521 49.96 -176.72 12.97
CA LEU A 521 50.72 -177.36 11.89
C LEU A 521 51.41 -178.68 12.32
N LEU A 522 51.56 -178.91 13.63
CA LEU A 522 52.11 -180.16 14.19
C LEU A 522 51.04 -181.23 14.51
N ASN A 523 49.75 -180.90 14.42
CA ASN A 523 48.63 -181.85 14.55
C ASN A 523 48.13 -182.43 13.21
N LEU A 524 48.81 -182.14 12.08
CA LEU A 524 48.52 -182.71 10.76
C LEU A 524 49.54 -183.79 10.32
N ASP A 525 50.53 -184.10 11.16
CA ASP A 525 51.53 -185.17 10.92
C ASP A 525 51.11 -186.53 11.55
N ALA A 526 49.99 -186.56 12.30
CA ALA A 526 49.42 -187.76 12.92
C ALA A 526 48.39 -188.51 12.03
N THR A 527 47.93 -187.92 10.93
CA THR A 527 46.98 -188.55 9.98
C THR A 527 47.64 -189.08 8.69
N ILE A 528 48.92 -188.74 8.44
CA ILE A 528 49.64 -189.18 7.24
C ILE A 528 50.39 -190.52 7.46
N ARG A 529 50.59 -190.95 8.72
CA ARG A 529 51.25 -192.24 9.05
C ARG A 529 50.33 -193.47 9.02
N ASP A 530 49.01 -193.32 8.92
CA ASP A 530 48.08 -194.45 8.78
C ASP A 530 47.85 -194.90 7.32
N ILE A 531 48.21 -194.09 6.33
CA ILE A 531 48.02 -194.43 4.90
C ILE A 531 49.09 -195.41 4.40
N GLU A 532 50.28 -195.43 5.00
CA GLU A 532 51.34 -196.39 4.67
C GLU A 532 51.10 -197.78 5.30
N GLN A 533 50.46 -197.87 6.47
CA GLN A 533 50.06 -199.15 7.08
C GLN A 533 48.92 -199.82 6.30
N ILE A 534 47.95 -199.06 5.78
CA ILE A 534 46.84 -199.60 4.97
C ILE A 534 47.35 -200.15 3.62
N LYS A 535 48.34 -199.50 2.98
CA LYS A 535 49.01 -200.03 1.78
C LYS A 535 49.82 -201.30 2.06
N ALA A 536 50.40 -201.44 3.25
CA ALA A 536 51.11 -202.65 3.66
C ALA A 536 50.17 -203.83 4.01
N TYR A 537 48.98 -203.55 4.56
CA TYR A 537 47.95 -204.56 4.82
C TYR A 537 47.32 -205.10 3.53
N GLY A 538 47.00 -204.22 2.57
CA GLY A 538 46.47 -204.62 1.25
C GLY A 538 47.45 -205.43 0.38
N LYS A 539 48.76 -205.35 0.66
CA LYS A 539 49.79 -206.20 0.04
C LYS A 539 49.89 -207.59 0.68
N ARG A 540 49.52 -207.75 1.97
CA ARG A 540 49.49 -209.06 2.66
C ARG A 540 48.24 -209.87 2.30
N VAL A 541 47.10 -209.20 2.17
CA VAL A 541 45.83 -209.86 1.78
C VAL A 541 45.91 -210.42 0.36
N ARG A 542 46.48 -209.68 -0.61
CA ARG A 542 46.72 -210.19 -1.97
C ARG A 542 47.67 -211.39 -2.02
N ARG A 543 48.66 -211.43 -1.14
CA ARG A 543 49.60 -212.57 -1.01
C ARG A 543 48.95 -213.80 -0.36
N ALA A 544 47.95 -213.58 0.50
CA ALA A 544 47.17 -214.66 1.11
C ALA A 544 46.14 -215.24 0.13
N GLU A 545 45.53 -214.42 -0.74
CA GLU A 545 44.69 -214.88 -1.85
C GLU A 545 45.48 -215.74 -2.85
N GLU A 546 46.70 -215.32 -3.22
CA GLU A 546 47.61 -216.11 -4.07
C GLU A 546 47.99 -217.46 -3.45
N CYS A 547 48.13 -217.56 -2.11
CA CYS A 547 48.37 -218.83 -1.43
C CYS A 547 47.14 -219.75 -1.37
N PHE A 548 45.93 -219.19 -1.38
CA PHE A 548 44.68 -219.98 -1.39
C PHE A 548 44.39 -220.58 -2.78
N GLU A 549 44.69 -219.85 -3.85
CA GLU A 549 44.53 -220.34 -5.23
C GLU A 549 45.55 -221.44 -5.60
N GLN A 550 46.71 -221.47 -4.93
CA GLN A 550 47.80 -222.44 -5.22
C GLN A 550 47.74 -223.76 -4.44
N LYS A 551 46.70 -224.04 -3.63
CA LYS A 551 46.49 -225.32 -2.92
C LYS A 551 47.70 -225.85 -2.10
N ASN A 552 48.57 -224.98 -1.59
CA ASN A 552 49.81 -225.35 -0.88
C ASN A 552 49.65 -225.64 0.63
N TRP A 553 48.44 -225.80 1.16
CA TRP A 553 48.21 -226.09 2.59
C TRP A 553 48.09 -227.59 2.92
N LYS A 554 48.23 -228.49 1.94
CA LYS A 554 48.33 -229.96 2.17
C LYS A 554 49.70 -230.45 2.67
N ALA A 555 50.61 -229.55 3.03
CA ALA A 555 51.96 -229.91 3.51
C ALA A 555 52.15 -229.72 5.03
N TRP A 556 51.08 -229.48 5.80
CA TRP A 556 51.10 -229.30 7.26
C TRP A 556 50.31 -230.43 7.95
N GLU A 557 50.65 -231.69 7.65
CA GLU A 557 50.41 -232.83 8.54
C GLU A 557 51.73 -233.16 9.23
N GLY A 558 51.74 -233.02 10.55
CA GLY A 558 52.88 -233.30 11.41
C GLY A 558 53.56 -232.04 11.94
N TRP A 559 52.84 -231.25 12.74
CA TRP A 559 53.13 -230.89 14.15
C TRP A 559 52.00 -230.01 14.68
#